data_AF-D1JFA4-F1
#
_entry.id   AF-D1JFA4-F1
#
_cell.length_a   1.000
_cell.length_b   1.000
_cell.length_c   1.000
_cell.angle_alpha   90.00
_cell.angle_beta   90.00
_cell.angle_gamma   90.00
#
_symmetry.space_group_name_H-M   'P 1'
#
loop_
_entity.id
_entity.type
_entity.pdbx_description
1 polymer ?
#
loop_
_entity_poly.entity_id
_entity_poly.type
_entity_poly.pdbx_seq_one_letter_code
_entity_poly.pdbx_strand_id
1 'polypeptide(L)'
;MSPNWEAEQKAPLKNEREKLDEKMAELERNVEALVIEEKQLKADMEREEDAEDDAKFQRLEERAIARLRNKQAALKKRLNELKKEQRALTQQEKQLKALIEHEKYPEWLELKKKRDNAIKDVERLELEMKKLI
;
A
#
# COMPACT_ATOMS: atom_id res chain seq x y z
N MET A 1 -24.04 20.70 -4.87
CA MET A 1 -22.94 19.98 -5.55
C MET A 1 -23.53 18.95 -6.50
N SER A 2 -22.89 18.68 -7.63
CA SER A 2 -23.28 17.54 -8.47
C SER A 2 -22.81 16.24 -7.79
N PRO A 3 -23.68 15.24 -7.59
CA PRO A 3 -23.32 13.91 -7.05
C PRO A 3 -22.14 13.25 -7.79
N ASN A 4 -21.89 13.67 -9.03
CA ASN A 4 -20.79 13.18 -9.86
C ASN A 4 -19.40 13.48 -9.28
N TRP A 5 -19.19 14.66 -8.69
CA TRP A 5 -17.84 15.07 -8.26
C TRP A 5 -17.33 14.26 -7.05
N GLU A 6 -18.18 13.99 -6.07
CA GLU A 6 -17.82 13.14 -4.91
C GLU A 6 -17.52 11.70 -5.35
N ALA A 7 -18.29 11.18 -6.31
CA ALA A 7 -18.06 9.86 -6.89
C ALA A 7 -16.75 9.80 -7.69
N GLU A 8 -16.46 10.83 -8.50
CA GLU A 8 -15.24 10.98 -9.29
C GLU A 8 -13.98 11.01 -8.42
N GLN A 9 -14.02 11.63 -7.24
CA GLN A 9 -12.88 11.69 -6.32
C GLN A 9 -12.66 10.39 -5.52
N LYS A 10 -13.72 9.65 -5.19
CA LYS A 10 -13.62 8.39 -4.43
C LYS A 10 -13.31 7.16 -5.28
N ALA A 11 -13.74 7.14 -6.54
CA ALA A 11 -13.53 6.03 -7.46
C ALA A 11 -12.05 5.61 -7.62
N PRO A 12 -11.08 6.51 -7.83
CA PRO A 12 -9.67 6.12 -7.99
C PRO A 12 -9.10 5.48 -6.72
N LEU A 13 -9.37 6.05 -5.54
CA LEU A 13 -8.90 5.52 -4.25
C LEU A 13 -9.44 4.11 -3.99
N LYS A 14 -10.74 3.89 -4.28
CA LYS A 14 -11.36 2.58 -4.13
C LYS A 14 -10.70 1.52 -5.04
N ASN A 15 -10.44 1.88 -6.30
CA ASN A 15 -9.82 0.97 -7.27
C ASN A 15 -8.35 0.67 -6.89
N GLU A 16 -7.60 1.66 -6.41
CA GLU A 16 -6.24 1.46 -5.92
C GLU A 16 -6.20 0.55 -4.69
N ARG A 17 -7.17 0.70 -3.79
CA ARG A 17 -7.32 -0.15 -2.61
C ARG A 17 -7.59 -1.61 -2.98
N GLU A 18 -8.56 -1.85 -3.85
CA GLU A 18 -8.90 -3.21 -4.31
C GLU A 18 -7.68 -3.89 -4.94
N LYS A 19 -6.95 -3.18 -5.81
CA LYS A 19 -5.71 -3.70 -6.41
C LYS A 19 -4.60 -3.99 -5.40
N LEU A 20 -4.46 -3.15 -4.37
CA LEU A 20 -3.48 -3.38 -3.30
C LEU A 20 -3.86 -4.60 -2.47
N ASP A 21 -5.15 -4.74 -2.13
CA ASP A 21 -5.68 -5.86 -1.35
C ASP A 21 -5.49 -7.19 -2.09
N GLU A 22 -5.78 -7.22 -3.39
CA GLU A 22 -5.53 -8.39 -4.25
C GLU A 22 -4.05 -8.80 -4.26
N LYS A 23 -3.14 -7.83 -4.46
CA LYS A 23 -1.69 -8.08 -4.46
C LYS A 23 -1.19 -8.58 -3.11
N MET A 24 -1.71 -8.03 -2.01
CA MET A 24 -1.35 -8.51 -0.67
C MET A 24 -1.84 -9.93 -0.44
N ALA A 25 -3.08 -10.25 -0.83
CA ALA A 25 -3.63 -11.60 -0.70
C ALA A 25 -2.84 -12.63 -1.52
N GLU A 26 -2.42 -12.27 -2.74
CA GLU A 26 -1.56 -13.11 -3.57
C GLU A 26 -0.20 -13.36 -2.90
N LEU A 27 0.44 -12.32 -2.37
CA LEU A 27 1.71 -12.47 -1.66
C LEU A 27 1.59 -13.29 -0.39
N GLU A 28 0.48 -13.17 0.36
CA GLU A 28 0.21 -13.98 1.54
C GLU A 28 0.08 -15.46 1.17
N ARG A 29 -0.67 -15.80 0.12
CA ARG A 29 -0.75 -17.18 -0.41
C ARG A 29 0.62 -17.73 -0.84
N ASN A 30 1.44 -16.91 -1.49
CA ASN A 30 2.78 -17.33 -1.90
C ASN A 30 3.70 -17.59 -0.70
N VAL A 31 3.61 -16.79 0.36
CA VAL A 31 4.35 -17.06 1.61
C VAL A 31 3.88 -18.35 2.26
N GLU A 32 2.57 -18.60 2.33
CA GLU A 32 2.01 -19.83 2.89
C GLU A 32 2.45 -21.07 2.11
N ALA A 33 2.42 -21.02 0.77
CA ALA A 33 2.90 -22.11 -0.08
C ALA A 33 4.38 -22.45 0.21
N LEU A 34 5.24 -21.44 0.33
CA LEU A 34 6.66 -21.65 0.68
C LEU A 34 6.85 -22.20 2.09
N VAL A 35 5.95 -21.91 3.02
CA VAL A 35 5.99 -22.49 4.38
C VAL A 35 5.59 -23.96 4.36
N ILE A 36 4.61 -24.33 3.54
CA ILE A 36 4.21 -25.73 3.34
C ILE A 36 5.36 -26.51 2.68
N GLU A 37 5.98 -25.96 1.64
CA GLU A 37 7.13 -26.57 0.97
C GLU A 37 8.32 -26.77 1.93
N GLU A 38 8.63 -25.78 2.77
CA GLU A 38 9.69 -25.92 3.79
C GLU A 38 9.37 -27.03 4.80
N LYS A 39 8.10 -27.20 5.19
CA LYS A 39 7.69 -28.27 6.12
C LYS A 39 7.78 -29.65 5.49
N GLN A 40 7.41 -29.78 4.22
CA GLN A 40 7.53 -31.03 3.48
C GLN A 40 8.99 -31.46 3.35
N LEU A 41 9.87 -30.56 2.91
CA LEU A 41 11.31 -30.81 2.80
C LEU A 41 11.94 -31.25 4.14
N LYS A 42 11.55 -30.63 5.26
CA LYS A 42 12.04 -31.07 6.58
C LYS A 42 11.53 -32.46 6.95
N ALA A 43 10.27 -32.77 6.67
CA ALA A 43 9.69 -34.07 6.97
C ALA A 43 10.31 -35.18 6.10
N ASP A 44 10.71 -34.86 4.87
CA ASP A 44 11.41 -35.80 3.98
C ASP A 44 12.85 -36.01 4.46
N MET A 45 13.57 -34.93 4.83
CA MET A 45 14.88 -35.01 5.51
C MET A 45 14.87 -35.94 6.72
N GLU A 46 13.90 -35.75 7.64
CA GLU A 46 13.78 -36.56 8.86
C GLU A 46 13.53 -38.04 8.55
N ARG A 47 12.82 -38.37 7.45
CA ARG A 47 12.59 -39.77 7.04
C ARG A 47 13.80 -40.41 6.37
N GLU A 48 14.62 -39.62 5.68
CA GLU A 48 15.81 -40.12 4.97
C GLU A 48 17.03 -40.26 5.89
N GLU A 49 17.15 -39.43 6.93
CA GLU A 49 18.14 -39.60 8.01
C GLU A 49 17.99 -40.98 8.70
N ASP A 50 16.77 -41.52 8.78
CA ASP A 50 16.48 -42.87 9.28
C ASP A 50 16.86 -44.00 8.28
N ALA A 51 17.13 -43.71 7.00
CA ALA A 51 17.20 -44.70 5.93
C ALA A 51 18.60 -45.01 5.36
N GLU A 52 19.53 -44.06 5.31
CA GLU A 52 20.99 -44.24 5.08
C GLU A 52 21.63 -42.84 4.92
N ASP A 53 22.63 -42.51 5.76
CA ASP A 53 23.27 -41.18 5.85
C ASP A 53 24.09 -40.80 4.58
N ASP A 54 23.47 -40.20 3.55
CA ASP A 54 24.21 -39.45 2.53
C ASP A 54 24.39 -37.97 2.94
N ALA A 55 25.53 -37.67 3.55
CA ALA A 55 25.90 -36.31 3.98
C ALA A 55 25.93 -35.26 2.84
N LYS A 56 26.06 -35.67 1.57
CA LYS A 56 25.99 -34.73 0.44
C LYS A 56 24.55 -34.35 0.12
N PHE A 57 23.63 -35.30 0.27
CA PHE A 57 22.19 -35.09 0.07
C PHE A 57 21.61 -34.16 1.14
N GLN A 58 21.88 -34.43 2.43
CA GLN A 58 21.46 -33.57 3.55
C GLN A 58 21.88 -32.10 3.35
N ARG A 59 23.12 -31.84 2.92
CA ARG A 59 23.62 -30.49 2.62
C ARG A 59 22.88 -29.79 1.48
N LEU A 60 22.35 -30.53 0.51
CA LEU A 60 21.57 -29.97 -0.60
C LEU A 60 20.18 -29.54 -0.12
N GLU A 61 19.54 -30.33 0.74
CA GLU A 61 18.23 -30.04 1.30
C GLU A 61 18.28 -28.88 2.31
N GLU A 62 19.30 -28.82 3.16
CA GLU A 62 19.55 -27.67 4.04
C GLU A 62 19.71 -26.37 3.23
N ARG A 63 20.42 -26.43 2.09
CA ARG A 63 20.55 -25.29 1.16
C ARG A 63 19.23 -24.97 0.47
N ALA A 64 18.36 -25.94 0.21
CA ALA A 64 17.03 -25.71 -0.35
C ALA A 64 16.14 -24.99 0.69
N ILE A 65 16.12 -25.46 1.94
CA ILE A 65 15.41 -24.83 3.07
C ILE A 65 15.90 -23.39 3.28
N ALA A 66 17.21 -23.15 3.27
CA ALA A 66 17.77 -21.81 3.40
C ALA A 66 17.29 -20.87 2.27
N ARG A 67 17.22 -21.37 1.03
CA ARG A 67 16.67 -20.61 -0.11
C ARG A 67 15.18 -20.31 0.06
N LEU A 68 14.39 -21.26 0.54
CA LEU A 68 12.96 -21.04 0.84
C LEU A 68 12.78 -19.97 1.91
N ARG A 69 13.54 -20.03 3.01
CA ARG A 69 13.51 -19.00 4.07
C ARG A 69 13.89 -17.62 3.56
N ASN A 70 14.92 -17.51 2.72
CA ASN A 70 15.30 -16.24 2.12
C ASN A 70 14.18 -15.67 1.23
N LYS A 71 13.54 -16.51 0.42
CA LYS A 71 12.37 -16.11 -0.39
C LYS A 71 11.19 -15.67 0.49
N GLN A 72 10.86 -16.43 1.53
CA GLN A 72 9.82 -16.07 2.50
C GLN A 72 10.10 -14.71 3.15
N ALA A 73 11.35 -14.46 3.57
CA ALA A 73 11.75 -13.19 4.19
C ALA A 73 11.59 -12.00 3.22
N ALA A 74 12.01 -12.17 1.96
CA ALA A 74 11.85 -11.15 0.93
C ALA A 74 10.37 -10.84 0.65
N LEU A 75 9.53 -11.86 0.53
CA LEU A 75 8.09 -11.69 0.31
C LEU A 75 7.40 -11.04 1.53
N LYS A 76 7.76 -11.43 2.76
CA LYS A 76 7.26 -10.79 3.99
C LYS A 76 7.65 -9.31 4.06
N LYS A 77 8.87 -8.96 3.64
CA LYS A 77 9.30 -7.55 3.57
C LYS A 77 8.43 -6.77 2.59
N ARG A 78 8.22 -7.30 1.39
CA ARG A 78 7.36 -6.68 0.37
C ARG A 78 5.91 -6.55 0.83
N LEU A 79 5.37 -7.55 1.51
CA LEU A 79 4.04 -7.50 2.13
C LEU A 79 3.94 -6.37 3.16
N ASN A 80 4.97 -6.17 3.98
CA ASN A 80 5.01 -5.08 4.96
C ASN A 80 5.07 -3.70 4.29
N GLU A 81 5.75 -3.57 3.16
CA GLU A 81 5.77 -2.34 2.36
C GLU A 81 4.38 -2.02 1.79
N LEU A 82 3.70 -3.01 1.19
CA LEU A 82 2.31 -2.83 0.71
C LEU A 82 1.33 -2.50 1.86
N LYS A 83 1.49 -3.10 3.05
CA LYS A 83 0.68 -2.74 4.23
C LYS A 83 0.90 -1.30 4.68
N LYS A 84 2.09 -0.72 4.47
CA LYS A 84 2.33 0.72 4.74
C LYS A 84 1.62 1.58 3.69
N GLU A 85 1.69 1.21 2.42
CA GLU A 85 0.98 1.91 1.34
C GLU A 85 -0.54 1.89 1.56
N GLN A 86 -1.12 0.75 1.94
CA GLN A 86 -2.54 0.62 2.26
C GLN A 86 -2.96 1.54 3.43
N ARG A 87 -2.12 1.67 4.47
CA ARG A 87 -2.37 2.59 5.59
C ARG A 87 -2.32 4.06 5.16
N ALA A 88 -1.38 4.41 4.29
CA ALA A 88 -1.30 5.76 3.73
C ALA A 88 -2.54 6.09 2.90
N LEU A 89 -2.98 5.16 2.04
CA LEU A 89 -4.20 5.31 1.26
C LEU A 89 -5.44 5.48 2.16
N THR A 90 -5.53 4.70 3.24
CA THR A 90 -6.61 4.83 4.24
C THR A 90 -6.62 6.20 4.91
N GLN A 91 -5.45 6.80 5.16
CA GLN A 91 -5.36 8.16 5.70
C GLN A 91 -5.83 9.20 4.67
N GLN A 92 -5.45 9.05 3.40
CA GLN A 92 -5.92 9.92 2.32
C GLN A 92 -7.45 9.85 2.16
N GLU A 93 -8.03 8.64 2.20
CA GLU A 93 -9.50 8.47 2.18
C GLU A 93 -10.19 9.22 3.33
N LYS A 94 -9.62 9.15 4.54
CA LYS A 94 -10.14 9.87 5.72
C LYS A 94 -10.06 11.38 5.55
N GLN A 95 -8.94 11.89 5.03
CA GLN A 95 -8.77 13.32 4.75
C GLN A 95 -9.74 13.81 3.68
N LEU A 96 -9.91 13.05 2.59
CA LEU A 96 -10.86 13.37 1.54
C LEU A 96 -12.29 13.39 2.08
N LYS A 97 -12.66 12.40 2.90
CA LYS A 97 -13.98 12.36 3.56
C LYS A 97 -14.20 13.58 4.46
N ALA A 98 -13.21 13.96 5.26
CA ALA A 98 -13.28 15.15 6.10
C ALA A 98 -13.45 16.42 5.24
N LEU A 99 -12.72 16.56 4.14
CA LEU A 99 -12.88 17.70 3.21
C LEU A 99 -14.29 17.76 2.63
N ILE A 100 -14.82 16.63 2.16
CA ILE A 100 -16.19 16.55 1.64
C ILE A 100 -17.21 16.92 2.73
N GLU A 101 -17.00 16.47 3.97
CA GLU A 101 -17.87 16.82 5.10
C GLU A 101 -17.78 18.31 5.45
N HIS A 102 -16.58 18.90 5.49
CA HIS A 102 -16.39 20.33 5.71
C HIS A 102 -17.00 21.18 4.58
N GLU A 103 -16.94 20.71 3.35
CA GLU A 103 -17.56 21.35 2.18
C GLU A 103 -19.09 21.32 2.18
N LYS A 104 -19.73 20.53 3.06
CA LYS A 104 -21.18 20.54 3.25
C LYS A 104 -21.67 21.70 4.11
N TYR A 105 -20.78 22.41 4.81
CA TYR A 105 -21.15 23.55 5.65
C TYR A 105 -21.16 24.85 4.84
N PRO A 106 -22.30 25.58 4.79
CA PRO A 106 -22.41 26.83 4.02
C PRO A 106 -21.40 27.90 4.43
N GLU A 107 -21.14 28.05 5.74
CA GLU A 107 -20.20 29.02 6.30
C GLU A 107 -18.77 28.76 5.84
N TRP A 108 -18.38 27.48 5.74
CA TRP A 108 -17.07 27.09 5.24
C TRP A 108 -16.93 27.40 3.75
N LEU A 109 -17.98 27.19 2.96
CA LEU A 109 -17.98 27.54 1.53
C LEU A 109 -17.84 29.05 1.31
N GLU A 110 -18.48 29.86 2.16
CA GLU A 110 -18.32 31.32 2.13
C GLU A 110 -16.90 31.75 2.49
N LEU A 111 -16.31 31.17 3.54
CA LEU A 111 -14.92 31.45 3.93
C LEU A 111 -13.93 31.04 2.85
N LYS A 112 -14.12 29.88 2.21
CA LYS A 112 -13.29 29.43 1.07
C LYS A 112 -13.38 30.40 -0.11
N LYS A 113 -14.58 30.86 -0.48
CA LYS A 113 -14.74 31.87 -1.53
C LYS A 113 -14.01 33.18 -1.20
N LYS A 114 -14.12 33.65 0.05
CA LYS A 114 -13.41 34.86 0.50
C LYS A 114 -11.89 34.68 0.41
N ARG A 115 -11.37 33.53 0.83
CA ARG A 115 -9.95 33.17 0.69
C ARG A 115 -9.50 33.19 -0.78
N ASP A 116 -10.24 32.52 -1.67
CA ASP A 116 -9.87 32.39 -3.08
C ASP A 116 -9.87 33.75 -3.81
N ASN A 117 -10.81 34.62 -3.45
CA ASN A 117 -10.82 36.00 -3.95
C ASN A 117 -9.62 36.78 -3.44
N ALA A 118 -9.28 36.67 -2.15
CA ALA A 118 -8.11 37.32 -1.58
C ALA A 118 -6.80 36.87 -2.23
N ILE A 119 -6.66 35.56 -2.53
CA ILE A 119 -5.48 35.04 -3.25
C ILE A 119 -5.36 35.69 -4.63
N LYS A 120 -6.45 35.77 -5.40
CA LYS A 120 -6.45 36.43 -6.73
C LYS A 120 -6.13 37.92 -6.63
N ASP A 121 -6.65 38.60 -5.61
CA ASP A 121 -6.34 40.02 -5.39
C ASP A 121 -4.85 40.21 -5.06
N VAL A 122 -4.26 39.33 -4.25
CA VAL A 122 -2.81 39.34 -3.96
C VAL A 122 -2.01 39.08 -5.23
N GLU A 123 -2.34 38.05 -6.01
CA GLU A 123 -1.66 37.75 -7.28
C GLU A 123 -1.74 38.93 -8.26
N ARG A 124 -2.89 39.61 -8.34
CA ARG A 124 -3.05 40.84 -9.14
C ARG A 124 -2.14 41.96 -8.63
N LEU A 125 -2.16 42.22 -7.32
CA LEU A 125 -1.36 43.28 -6.71
C LEU A 125 0.15 43.01 -6.86
N GLU A 126 0.60 41.76 -6.72
CA GLU A 126 1.98 41.37 -6.96
C GLU A 126 2.39 41.60 -8.43
N LEU A 127 1.51 41.30 -9.38
CA LEU A 127 1.74 41.58 -10.81
C LEU A 127 1.78 43.09 -11.10
N GLU A 128 0.92 43.88 -10.47
CA GLU A 128 0.92 45.35 -10.60
C GLU A 128 2.19 45.95 -9.99
N MET A 129 2.63 45.49 -8.82
CA MET A 129 3.89 45.91 -8.20
C MET A 129 5.11 45.58 -9.07
N LYS A 130 5.16 44.39 -9.68
CA LYS A 130 6.24 44.00 -10.60
C LYS A 130 6.30 44.86 -11.87
N LYS A 131 5.23 45.53 -12.26
CA LYS A 131 5.22 46.46 -13.41
C LYS A 131 5.68 47.87 -13.04
N LEU A 132 5.74 48.19 -11.75
CA LEU A 132 6.15 49.49 -11.22
C LEU A 132 7.63 49.55 -10.82
N ILE A 133 8.33 48.40 -10.86
CA ILE A 133 9.77 48.23 -10.63
C ILE A 133 10.42 47.93 -11.99
#